data_AF-A0A535JKU0-F1
#
_entry.id   AF-A0A535JKU0-F1
#
_cell.length_a   1.000
_cell.length_b   1.000
_cell.length_c   1.000
_cell.angle_alpha   90.00
_cell.angle_beta   90.00
_cell.angle_gamma   90.00
#
_symmetry.space_group_name_H-M   'P 1'
#
loop_
_entity.id
_entity.type
_entity.pdbx_description
1 polymer ?
#
loop_
_entity_poly.entity_id
_entity_poly.type
_entity_poly.pdbx_seq_one_letter_code
_entity_poly.pdbx_strand_id
1 'polypeptide(L)'
;MLAYVFSHRPASGVQVADYEDSLRRFHEALARAAPNGFVTSATFRIGGAYSDWYLLGSSAALDDLNAAAVSGERAPIHDAAARMAAGGEGKLLSLAAGEKDSMAAGFEVRLAKPTGMTYVDLYSRLEAWNRLPGVSLWRRMMVLGPPPEFCLITPSEVELPAEMRSEVFRREPI
;
A
#
# COMPACT_ATOMS: atom_id res chain seq x y z
N MET A 1 -7.91 10.31 4.79
CA MET A 1 -7.72 9.08 4.02
C MET A 1 -6.56 8.31 4.62
N LEU A 2 -6.75 7.02 4.87
CA LEU A 2 -5.71 6.09 5.29
C LEU A 2 -5.53 5.01 4.21
N ALA A 3 -4.38 4.35 4.23
CA ALA A 3 -4.13 3.12 3.50
C ALA A 3 -3.61 2.06 4.47
N TYR A 4 -4.31 0.93 4.59
CA TYR A 4 -3.68 -0.28 5.09
C TYR A 4 -2.95 -0.94 3.94
N VAL A 5 -1.64 -1.15 4.09
CA VAL A 5 -0.78 -1.73 3.08
C VAL A 5 -0.25 -3.05 3.59
N PHE A 6 -0.53 -4.14 2.87
CA PHE A 6 -0.09 -5.48 3.21
C PHE A 6 0.94 -5.95 2.18
N SER A 7 2.18 -6.11 2.62
CA SER A 7 3.28 -6.64 1.79
C SER A 7 3.39 -8.14 1.98
N HIS A 8 3.54 -8.87 0.90
CA HIS A 8 3.61 -10.33 0.94
C HIS A 8 4.30 -10.89 -0.31
N ARG A 9 4.58 -12.20 -0.29
CA ARG A 9 5.10 -12.93 -1.46
C ARG A 9 4.40 -14.28 -1.57
N PRO A 10 4.36 -14.89 -2.76
CA PRO A 10 3.91 -16.27 -2.91
C PRO A 10 4.84 -17.20 -2.10
N ALA A 11 4.25 -18.22 -1.51
CA ALA A 11 4.99 -19.30 -0.87
C ALA A 11 5.79 -20.09 -1.90
N SER A 12 6.84 -20.79 -1.44
CA SER A 12 7.69 -21.59 -2.33
C SER A 12 6.87 -22.65 -3.06
N GLY A 13 7.05 -22.76 -4.38
CA GLY A 13 6.36 -23.72 -5.23
C GLY A 13 4.97 -23.29 -5.71
N VAL A 14 4.41 -22.19 -5.20
CA VAL A 14 3.16 -21.61 -5.70
C VAL A 14 3.39 -21.01 -7.10
N GLN A 15 2.48 -21.30 -8.03
CA GLN A 15 2.51 -20.69 -9.35
C GLN A 15 2.06 -19.24 -9.27
N VAL A 16 2.83 -18.34 -9.89
CA VAL A 16 2.57 -16.89 -9.89
C VAL A 16 1.17 -16.57 -10.40
N ALA A 17 0.75 -17.18 -11.51
CA ALA A 17 -0.56 -16.95 -12.10
C ALA A 17 -1.70 -17.33 -11.13
N ASP A 18 -1.62 -18.50 -10.48
CA ASP A 18 -2.63 -18.94 -9.52
C ASP A 18 -2.70 -18.00 -8.31
N TYR A 19 -1.54 -17.49 -7.88
CA TYR A 19 -1.46 -16.52 -6.80
C TYR A 19 -2.15 -15.21 -7.15
N GLU A 20 -1.78 -14.62 -8.29
CA GLU A 20 -2.36 -13.36 -8.78
C GLU A 20 -3.86 -13.48 -9.04
N ASP A 21 -4.32 -14.61 -9.59
CA ASP A 21 -5.75 -14.92 -9.75
C ASP A 21 -6.50 -14.91 -8.42
N SER A 22 -5.91 -15.48 -7.37
CA SER A 22 -6.53 -15.51 -6.05
C SER A 22 -6.53 -14.13 -5.38
N LEU A 23 -5.49 -13.33 -5.56
CA LEU A 23 -5.46 -11.94 -5.09
C LEU A 23 -6.57 -11.11 -5.77
N ARG A 24 -6.68 -11.18 -7.10
CA ARG A 24 -7.74 -10.48 -7.85
C ARG A 24 -9.13 -10.86 -7.34
N ARG A 25 -9.40 -12.16 -7.20
CA ARG A 25 -10.69 -12.66 -6.68
C ARG A 25 -10.98 -12.14 -5.26
N PHE A 26 -9.97 -12.08 -4.40
CA PHE A 26 -10.13 -11.55 -3.04
C PHE A 26 -10.45 -10.04 -3.06
N HIS A 27 -9.69 -9.24 -3.80
CA HIS A 27 -9.93 -7.81 -3.95
C HIS A 27 -11.32 -7.51 -4.52
N GLU A 28 -11.76 -8.25 -5.54
CA GLU A 28 -13.10 -8.16 -6.10
C GLU A 28 -14.20 -8.53 -5.09
N ALA A 29 -14.00 -9.60 -4.30
CA ALA A 29 -14.97 -10.03 -3.30
C ALA A 29 -15.12 -9.00 -2.17
N LEU A 30 -14.00 -8.37 -1.78
CA LEU A 30 -14.00 -7.30 -0.78
C LEU A 30 -14.69 -6.04 -1.32
N ALA A 31 -14.39 -5.64 -2.56
CA ALA A 31 -15.01 -4.50 -3.21
C ALA A 31 -16.54 -4.67 -3.32
N ARG A 32 -17.02 -5.88 -3.64
CA ARG A 32 -18.47 -6.19 -3.66
C ARG A 32 -19.12 -6.11 -2.29
N ALA A 33 -18.42 -6.51 -1.23
CA ALA A 33 -18.95 -6.44 0.13
C ALA A 33 -19.00 -5.01 0.67
N ALA A 34 -18.10 -4.15 0.20
CA ALA A 34 -17.97 -2.74 0.60
C ALA A 34 -18.10 -2.54 2.12
N PRO A 35 -17.19 -3.10 2.94
CA PRO A 35 -17.23 -2.94 4.39
C PRO A 35 -17.31 -1.47 4.80
N ASN A 36 -17.92 -1.18 5.94
CA ASN A 36 -18.09 0.18 6.38
C ASN A 36 -16.73 0.91 6.49
N GLY A 37 -16.63 2.09 5.87
CA GLY A 37 -15.40 2.87 5.80
C GLY A 37 -14.34 2.40 4.79
N PHE A 38 -14.56 1.28 4.10
CA PHE A 38 -13.77 0.85 2.94
C PHE A 38 -14.05 1.77 1.74
N VAL A 39 -12.98 2.26 1.10
CA VAL A 39 -13.09 3.13 -0.08
C VAL A 39 -12.83 2.33 -1.35
N THR A 40 -11.66 1.69 -1.44
CA THR A 40 -11.26 0.86 -2.57
C THR A 40 -10.03 0.04 -2.20
N SER A 41 -9.66 -0.93 -3.02
CA SER A 41 -8.39 -1.64 -2.90
C SER A 41 -7.78 -1.97 -4.25
N ALA A 42 -6.47 -2.18 -4.25
CA ALA A 42 -5.72 -2.62 -5.41
C ALA A 42 -4.49 -3.41 -4.95
N THR A 43 -4.01 -4.31 -5.78
CA THR A 43 -2.81 -5.10 -5.52
C THR A 43 -1.80 -4.86 -6.63
N PHE A 44 -0.52 -4.79 -6.26
CA PHE A 44 0.58 -4.45 -7.16
C PHE A 44 1.71 -5.44 -7.01
N ARG A 45 2.29 -5.86 -8.13
CA ARG A 45 3.62 -6.47 -8.15
C ARG A 45 4.66 -5.39 -7.89
N ILE A 46 5.56 -5.64 -6.94
CA ILE A 46 6.58 -4.67 -6.50
C ILE A 46 7.82 -5.40 -5.97
N GLY A 47 8.99 -5.14 -6.57
CA GLY A 47 10.28 -5.67 -6.08
C GLY A 47 10.36 -7.20 -5.93
N GLY A 48 9.67 -7.96 -6.79
CA GLY A 48 9.59 -9.43 -6.69
C GLY A 48 8.62 -9.95 -5.62
N ALA A 49 7.85 -9.05 -5.01
CA ALA A 49 6.81 -9.30 -4.03
C ALA A 49 5.50 -8.62 -4.49
N TYR A 50 4.53 -8.52 -3.58
CA TYR A 50 3.26 -7.86 -3.79
C TYR A 50 2.96 -6.89 -2.66
N SER A 51 2.17 -5.87 -3.00
CA SER A 51 1.64 -4.90 -2.06
C SER A 51 0.17 -4.67 -2.32
N ASP A 52 -0.65 -5.09 -1.37
CA ASP A 52 -2.08 -4.84 -1.38
C ASP A 52 -2.37 -3.54 -0.63
N TRP A 53 -3.04 -2.61 -1.30
CA TRP A 53 -3.45 -1.33 -0.75
C TRP A 53 -4.95 -1.35 -0.51
N TYR A 54 -5.37 -1.02 0.71
CA TYR A 54 -6.77 -0.89 1.11
C TYR A 54 -6.99 0.53 1.60
N LEU A 55 -7.70 1.35 0.82
CA LEU A 55 -7.99 2.73 1.17
C LEU A 55 -9.19 2.81 2.12
N LEU A 56 -9.04 3.58 3.19
CA LEU A 56 -9.99 3.67 4.29
C LEU A 56 -10.29 5.12 4.64
N GLY A 57 -11.54 5.39 5.00
CA GLY A 57 -11.95 6.72 5.49
C GLY A 57 -11.24 7.12 6.78
N SER A 58 -11.07 6.17 7.71
CA SER A 58 -10.39 6.36 9.00
C SER A 58 -9.89 5.04 9.57
N SER A 59 -9.13 5.08 10.67
CA SER A 59 -8.63 3.88 11.34
C SER A 59 -9.73 3.08 12.03
N ALA A 60 -10.89 3.68 12.30
CA ALA A 60 -12.04 2.97 12.87
C ALA A 60 -12.60 1.90 11.91
N ALA A 61 -12.34 2.02 10.60
CA ALA A 61 -12.77 1.05 9.60
C ALA A 61 -11.94 -0.25 9.60
N LEU A 62 -10.84 -0.32 10.36
CA LEU A 62 -9.95 -1.48 10.35
C LEU A 62 -10.63 -2.73 10.94
N ASP A 63 -11.43 -2.57 11.99
CA ASP A 63 -12.13 -3.70 12.60
C ASP A 63 -13.19 -4.27 11.64
N ASP A 64 -13.97 -3.38 11.00
CA ASP A 64 -14.96 -3.76 9.99
C ASP A 64 -14.30 -4.43 8.77
N LEU A 65 -13.18 -3.88 8.29
CA LEU A 65 -12.39 -4.45 7.20
C LEU A 65 -11.90 -5.85 7.56
N ASN A 66 -11.28 -6.01 8.74
CA ASN A 66 -10.74 -7.28 9.19
C ASN A 66 -11.83 -8.33 9.34
N ALA A 67 -12.96 -7.99 9.97
CA ALA A 67 -14.08 -8.89 10.13
C ALA A 67 -14.65 -9.32 8.76
N ALA A 68 -14.83 -8.38 7.84
CA ALA A 68 -15.36 -8.67 6.50
C ALA A 68 -14.41 -9.53 5.65
N ALA A 69 -13.09 -9.33 5.78
CA ALA A 69 -12.08 -10.08 5.03
C ALA A 69 -12.13 -11.58 5.29
N VAL A 70 -12.43 -11.99 6.53
CA VAL A 70 -12.33 -13.39 6.98
C VAL A 70 -13.69 -14.06 7.25
N SER A 71 -14.81 -13.44 6.84
CA SER A 71 -16.16 -13.94 7.16
C SER A 71 -17.09 -14.08 5.95
N GLY A 72 -18.15 -14.88 6.13
CA GLY A 72 -19.15 -15.16 5.11
C GLY A 72 -18.54 -15.76 3.84
N GLU A 73 -19.04 -15.34 2.67
CA GLU A 73 -18.57 -15.82 1.37
C GLU A 73 -17.12 -15.42 1.04
N ARG A 74 -16.56 -14.45 1.76
CA ARG A 74 -15.16 -14.02 1.57
C ARG A 74 -14.18 -14.95 2.26
N ALA A 75 -14.56 -15.59 3.36
CA ALA A 75 -13.69 -16.50 4.12
C ALA A 75 -12.99 -17.55 3.23
N PRO A 76 -13.68 -18.36 2.39
CA PRO A 76 -12.99 -19.33 1.54
C PRO A 76 -12.10 -18.69 0.46
N ILE A 77 -12.42 -17.46 0.01
CA ILE A 77 -11.63 -16.72 -0.99
C ILE A 77 -10.35 -16.16 -0.35
N HIS A 78 -10.50 -15.56 0.84
CA HIS A 78 -9.39 -15.14 1.68
C HIS A 78 -8.46 -16.31 1.98
N ASP A 79 -9.00 -17.43 2.44
CA ASP A 79 -8.19 -18.59 2.83
C ASP A 79 -7.46 -19.20 1.63
N ALA A 80 -8.01 -19.11 0.42
CA ALA A 80 -7.31 -19.51 -0.79
C ALA A 80 -6.05 -18.66 -1.05
N ALA A 81 -6.17 -17.33 -0.96
CA ALA A 81 -5.01 -16.44 -1.10
C ALA A 81 -4.01 -16.63 0.06
N ALA A 82 -4.51 -16.68 1.29
CA ALA A 82 -3.69 -16.79 2.49
C ALA A 82 -2.85 -18.08 2.53
N ARG A 83 -3.39 -19.22 2.07
CA ARG A 83 -2.64 -20.49 1.99
C ARG A 83 -1.46 -20.44 1.01
N MET A 84 -1.52 -19.54 0.03
CA MET A 84 -0.49 -19.38 -0.98
C MET A 84 0.49 -18.25 -0.64
N ALA A 85 0.22 -17.45 0.37
CA ALA A 85 1.03 -16.31 0.78
C ALA A 85 2.13 -16.73 1.79
N ALA A 86 3.21 -15.97 1.82
CA ALA A 86 4.29 -16.07 2.79
C ALA A 86 4.84 -14.68 3.14
N GLY A 87 5.41 -14.55 4.34
CA GLY A 87 6.12 -13.34 4.77
C GLY A 87 5.25 -12.07 4.79
N GLY A 88 4.00 -12.19 5.26
CA GLY A 88 3.05 -11.08 5.30
C GLY A 88 3.40 -10.02 6.36
N GLU A 89 3.41 -8.75 5.97
CA GLU A 89 3.66 -7.60 6.84
C GLU A 89 2.68 -6.45 6.55
N GLY A 90 2.00 -5.96 7.58
CA GLY A 90 1.04 -4.87 7.49
C GLY A 90 1.63 -3.51 7.91
N LYS A 91 1.23 -2.45 7.22
CA LYS A 91 1.59 -1.06 7.52
C LYS A 91 0.36 -0.16 7.41
N LEU A 92 0.17 0.75 8.37
CA LEU A 92 -0.89 1.75 8.29
C LEU A 92 -0.28 3.11 7.91
N LEU A 93 -0.78 3.68 6.81
CA LEU A 93 -0.33 4.95 6.26
C LEU A 93 -1.46 5.99 6.29
N SER A 94 -1.12 7.25 6.53
CA SER A 94 -2.00 8.40 6.30
C SER A 94 -1.54 9.20 5.09
N LEU A 95 -2.49 9.68 4.29
CA LEU A 95 -2.20 10.62 3.21
C LEU A 95 -1.72 11.94 3.82
N ALA A 96 -0.47 12.30 3.56
CA ALA A 96 0.17 13.52 4.08
C ALA A 96 0.08 14.69 3.09
N ALA A 97 0.18 14.41 1.77
CA ALA A 97 0.08 15.41 0.71
C ALA A 97 -0.26 14.75 -0.64
N GLY A 98 -0.67 15.57 -1.62
CA GLY A 98 -0.95 15.12 -2.99
C GLY A 98 -2.36 14.54 -3.19
N GLU A 99 -2.53 13.79 -4.27
CA GLU A 99 -3.83 13.28 -4.71
C GLU A 99 -4.25 12.00 -3.99
N LYS A 100 -5.49 11.96 -3.50
CA LYS A 100 -6.03 10.84 -2.73
C LYS A 100 -6.26 9.55 -3.53
N ASP A 101 -6.38 9.64 -4.85
CA ASP A 101 -6.85 8.56 -5.72
C ASP A 101 -5.73 7.94 -6.58
N SER A 102 -4.46 8.09 -6.18
CA SER A 102 -3.31 7.63 -6.97
C SER A 102 -3.06 6.10 -6.88
N MET A 103 -4.11 5.28 -6.96
CA MET A 103 -3.99 3.80 -7.01
C MET A 103 -3.62 3.27 -8.41
N ALA A 104 -2.95 4.08 -9.21
CA ALA A 104 -2.52 3.72 -10.56
C ALA A 104 -1.19 2.94 -10.57
N ALA A 105 -0.82 2.41 -11.74
CA ALA A 105 0.53 1.96 -12.03
C ALA A 105 1.54 3.12 -11.89
N GLY A 106 2.82 2.79 -11.68
CA GLY A 106 3.87 3.81 -11.59
C GLY A 106 5.01 3.34 -10.70
N PHE A 107 5.39 4.20 -9.76
CA PHE A 107 6.51 3.97 -8.87
C PHE A 107 6.12 4.22 -7.42
N GLU A 108 6.66 3.38 -6.54
CA GLU A 108 6.63 3.51 -5.10
C GLU A 108 8.03 3.88 -4.63
N VAL A 109 8.19 5.11 -4.12
CA VAL A 109 9.45 5.60 -3.56
C VAL A 109 9.36 5.59 -2.05
N ARG A 110 10.12 4.70 -1.43
CA ARG A 110 10.14 4.48 0.02
C ARG A 110 11.29 5.27 0.61
N LEU A 111 11.03 6.09 1.64
CA LEU A 111 12.07 6.94 2.23
C LEU A 111 11.90 7.13 3.74
N ALA A 112 13.02 7.37 4.40
CA ALA A 112 13.05 7.73 5.81
C ALA A 112 13.27 9.24 5.95
N LYS A 113 12.68 9.85 6.98
CA LYS A 113 13.02 11.23 7.33
C LYS A 113 14.50 11.30 7.73
N PRO A 114 15.31 12.18 7.13
CA PRO A 114 16.70 12.34 7.50
C PRO A 114 16.86 12.68 9.00
N THR A 115 17.94 12.17 9.61
CA THR A 115 18.28 12.48 11.01
C THR A 115 18.45 13.99 11.19
N GLY A 116 17.86 14.54 12.25
CA GLY A 116 17.92 15.98 12.55
C GLY A 116 16.95 16.86 11.74
N MET A 117 16.27 16.32 10.73
CA MET A 117 15.28 17.08 9.94
C MET A 117 13.92 17.12 10.65
N THR A 118 13.26 18.28 10.67
CA THR A 118 11.87 18.39 11.15
C THR A 118 10.88 17.88 10.09
N TYR A 119 9.64 17.58 10.48
CA TYR A 119 8.61 17.23 9.49
C TYR A 119 8.28 18.41 8.56
N VAL A 120 8.28 19.64 9.09
CA VAL A 120 8.02 20.86 8.30
C VAL A 120 9.07 21.01 7.19
N ASP A 121 10.36 20.83 7.53
CA ASP A 121 11.44 20.91 6.54
C ASP A 121 11.35 19.79 5.52
N LEU A 122 11.03 18.56 5.95
CA LEU A 122 10.86 17.43 5.04
C LEU A 122 9.73 17.69 4.04
N TYR A 123 8.56 18.11 4.51
CA TYR A 123 7.43 18.38 3.62
C TYR A 123 7.70 19.55 2.68
N SER A 124 8.37 20.60 3.16
CA SER A 124 8.80 21.72 2.31
C SER A 124 9.74 21.26 1.20
N ARG A 125 10.66 20.33 1.49
CA ARG A 125 11.54 19.75 0.47
C ARG A 125 10.78 18.88 -0.52
N LEU A 126 9.85 18.05 -0.05
CA LEU A 126 9.07 17.14 -0.90
C LEU A 126 8.01 17.85 -1.76
N GLU A 127 7.76 19.13 -1.50
CA GLU A 127 6.72 19.92 -2.16
C GLU A 127 6.85 19.97 -3.69
N ALA A 128 8.09 19.96 -4.20
CA ALA A 128 8.36 19.95 -5.64
C ALA A 128 7.77 18.72 -6.36
N TRP A 129 7.69 17.58 -5.67
CA TRP A 129 7.09 16.35 -6.22
C TRP A 129 5.62 16.22 -5.83
N ASN A 130 5.24 16.55 -4.60
CA ASN A 130 3.87 16.38 -4.10
C ASN A 130 2.82 17.22 -4.84
N ARG A 131 3.25 18.27 -5.55
CA ARG A 131 2.38 19.12 -6.37
C ARG A 131 2.24 18.62 -7.82
N LEU A 132 3.01 17.62 -8.23
CA LEU A 132 2.90 17.04 -9.56
C LEU A 132 1.60 16.23 -9.68
N PRO A 133 0.90 16.28 -10.83
CA PRO A 133 -0.30 15.49 -11.04
C PRO A 133 -0.07 13.99 -10.82
N GLY A 134 -1.01 13.33 -10.17
CA GLY A 134 -0.96 11.88 -9.89
C GLY A 134 0.06 11.47 -8.81
N VAL A 135 0.66 12.41 -8.09
CA VAL A 135 1.57 12.12 -6.98
C VAL A 135 0.83 12.13 -5.64
N SER A 136 1.17 11.18 -4.77
CA SER A 136 0.70 11.19 -3.38
C SER A 136 1.78 10.79 -2.39
N LEU A 137 1.86 11.53 -1.29
CA LEU A 137 2.77 11.25 -0.19
C LEU A 137 2.01 10.63 0.97
N TRP A 138 2.47 9.47 1.39
CA TRP A 138 1.94 8.70 2.50
C TRP A 138 2.95 8.63 3.62
N ARG A 139 2.47 8.77 4.86
CA ARG A 139 3.27 8.69 6.07
C ARG A 139 2.76 7.58 6.96
N ARG A 140 3.66 6.75 7.46
CA ARG A 140 3.33 5.71 8.45
C ARG A 140 2.76 6.33 9.71
N MET A 141 1.60 5.84 10.12
CA MET A 141 0.98 6.25 11.37
C MET A 141 1.69 5.60 12.54
N MET A 142 2.16 6.42 13.49
CA MET A 142 2.90 5.97 14.66
C MET A 142 4.09 5.08 14.25
N VAL A 143 4.17 3.87 14.80
CA VAL A 143 5.13 2.82 14.43
C VAL A 143 4.40 1.58 13.88
N LEU A 144 3.20 1.75 13.32
CA LEU A 144 2.36 0.66 12.81
C LEU A 144 2.88 0.15 11.46
N GLY A 145 3.79 -0.82 11.53
CA GLY A 145 4.37 -1.52 10.38
C GLY A 145 5.88 -1.25 10.21
N PRO A 146 6.52 -1.95 9.26
CA PRO A 146 7.97 -1.92 9.06
C PRO A 146 8.47 -0.56 8.56
N PRO A 147 9.78 -0.26 8.66
CA PRO A 147 10.37 0.86 7.94
C PRO A 147 10.26 0.69 6.40
N PRO A 148 10.49 1.76 5.63
CA PRO A 148 10.71 3.14 6.08
C PRO A 148 9.40 3.89 6.36
N GLU A 149 9.51 5.14 6.83
CA GLU A 149 8.40 5.95 7.35
C GLU A 149 7.48 6.50 6.26
N PHE A 150 8.00 6.86 5.10
CA PHE A 150 7.25 7.49 4.02
C PHE A 150 7.22 6.62 2.77
N CYS A 151 6.15 6.82 2.01
CA CYS A 151 5.92 6.21 0.73
C CYS A 151 5.36 7.29 -0.21
N LEU A 152 6.08 7.59 -1.29
CA LEU A 152 5.65 8.50 -2.34
C LEU A 152 5.22 7.67 -3.55
N ILE A 153 3.97 7.80 -3.96
CA ILE A 153 3.47 7.18 -5.19
C ILE A 153 3.57 8.21 -6.31
N THR A 154 4.15 7.81 -7.44
CA THR A 154 4.40 8.70 -8.58
C THR A 154 4.10 7.99 -9.90
N PRO A 155 3.62 8.70 -10.95
CA PRO A 155 3.35 8.10 -12.26
C PRO A 155 4.61 7.81 -13.08
N SER A 156 5.71 8.52 -12.79
CA SER A 156 7.00 8.42 -13.45
C SER A 156 8.10 8.25 -12.42
N GLU A 157 9.22 7.64 -12.81
CA GLU A 157 10.37 7.50 -11.93
C GLU A 157 10.86 8.87 -11.44
N VAL A 158 11.14 8.99 -10.15
CA VAL A 158 11.67 10.22 -9.55
C VAL A 158 12.91 9.90 -8.73
N GLU A 159 13.89 10.79 -8.81
CA GLU A 159 15.08 10.75 -7.98
C GLU A 159 14.95 11.76 -6.85
N LEU A 160 15.00 11.26 -5.61
CA LEU A 160 15.01 12.11 -4.42
C LEU A 160 16.44 12.40 -3.98
N PRO A 161 16.69 13.52 -3.28
CA PRO A 161 18.02 13.84 -2.75
C PRO A 161 18.60 12.69 -1.90
N ALA A 162 19.91 12.42 -2.06
CA ALA A 162 20.57 11.27 -1.48
C ALA A 162 20.42 11.15 0.04
N GLU A 163 20.29 12.27 0.76
CA GLU A 163 20.06 12.29 2.20
C GLU A 163 18.74 11.62 2.63
N MET A 164 17.76 11.51 1.73
CA MET A 164 16.48 10.84 1.98
C MET A 164 16.59 9.31 1.92
N ARG A 165 17.72 8.78 1.42
CA ARG A 165 18.01 7.34 1.32
C ARG A 165 16.83 6.56 0.72
N SER A 166 16.30 7.08 -0.38
CA SER A 166 15.10 6.53 -0.99
C SER A 166 15.38 5.22 -1.73
N GLU A 167 14.44 4.29 -1.65
CA GLU A 167 14.39 3.10 -2.47
C GLU A 167 13.23 3.24 -3.46
N VAL A 168 13.51 3.09 -4.74
CA VAL A 168 12.53 3.24 -5.82
C VAL A 168 12.12 1.87 -6.33
N PHE A 169 10.82 1.61 -6.35
CA PHE A 169 10.27 0.37 -6.88
C PHE A 169 9.23 0.67 -7.95
N ARG A 170 9.29 -0.07 -9.05
CA ARG A 170 8.17 -0.11 -10.00
C ARG A 170 7.00 -0.85 -9.35
N ARG A 171 5.79 -0.29 -9.49
CA ARG A 171 4.53 -0.95 -9.11
C ARG A 171 3.67 -1.19 -10.34
N GLU A 172 3.31 -2.46 -10.55
CA GLU A 172 2.49 -2.91 -11.66
C GLU A 172 1.18 -3.46 -11.11
N PRO A 173 0.00 -2.93 -11.50
CA PRO A 173 -1.27 -3.50 -11.07
C PRO A 173 -1.41 -4.91 -11.64
N ILE A 174 -2.05 -5.78 -10.86
CA ILE A 174 -2.43 -7.13 -11.29
C ILE A 174 -3.95 -7.25 -11.34
#